data_AF-A0A5D3DD46-F1
#
_entry.id   AF-A0A5D3DD46-F1
#
_cell.length_a   1.000
_cell.length_b   1.000
_cell.length_c   1.000
_cell.angle_alpha   90.00
_cell.angle_beta   90.00
_cell.angle_gamma   90.00
#
_symmetry.space_group_name_H-M   'P 1'
#
loop_
_entity.id
_entity.type
_entity.pdbx_description
1 polymer ?
#
loop_
_entity_poly.entity_id
_entity_poly.type
_entity_poly.pdbx_seq_one_letter_code
_entity_poly.pdbx_strand_id
1 'polypeptide(L)'
;MENDKPLSSSSSSSSSDSTRLSDPENAKVIEWEDFEQELARLWSLSSALQEAKQQKESLKQKLDSLIQIDSESVSRSNELAEMREKLEARKCIMENMGMRSKLVSEDVKKQEESLSIEVRSLLVAGTALSKARKRLQESNRLLSGEEGYDRLKSLQKTLRRRQQFMISQVAFLYPVKISTGPAKDQELESFPSTSRLGNSSGSKPVNHGSLTILGLNLNVLPFKKMSFFSDKKETQRSASALGYVAHAVSLISSYLKVPLRYPLRLGGSRSYLCDYAPSIEPTSSASLSTTQPSTNLKHVEFPLFLDGQDTTRAAYAVFLLNKDLEQLLNFIGVKSLGPRHILANLKELFRVIQSADYIDK
;
A
#
# COMPACT_ATOMS: atom_id res chain seq x y z
N MET A 1 -55.29 26.76 -8.81
CA MET A 1 -56.28 26.01 -9.59
C MET A 1 -57.11 25.29 -8.54
N GLU A 2 -58.24 25.80 -8.09
CA GLU A 2 -59.43 26.14 -8.85
C GLU A 2 -60.26 27.15 -8.03
N ASN A 3 -60.93 28.07 -8.73
CA ASN A 3 -61.81 29.09 -8.17
C ASN A 3 -63.11 28.47 -7.66
N ASP A 4 -63.76 29.03 -6.63
CA ASP A 4 -65.09 29.62 -6.85
C ASP A 4 -65.62 30.50 -5.71
N LYS A 5 -66.46 31.44 -6.16
CA LYS A 5 -67.00 32.68 -5.58
C LYS A 5 -67.85 32.58 -4.30
N PRO A 6 -68.03 33.73 -3.61
CA PRO A 6 -69.12 33.96 -2.65
C PRO A 6 -70.40 34.44 -3.37
N LEU A 7 -71.57 34.16 -2.79
CA LEU A 7 -72.87 34.69 -3.25
C LEU A 7 -73.62 35.34 -2.09
N SER A 8 -73.88 36.62 -2.27
CA SER A 8 -74.75 37.50 -1.50
C SER A 8 -76.19 37.48 -2.01
N SER A 9 -77.10 38.08 -1.21
CA SER A 9 -78.48 38.51 -1.52
C SER A 9 -79.52 37.38 -1.51
N SER A 10 -80.77 37.54 -1.06
CA SER A 10 -81.69 38.68 -1.09
C SER A 10 -82.92 38.28 -0.21
N SER A 11 -83.43 39.17 0.65
CA SER A 11 -84.72 39.89 0.55
C SER A 11 -86.01 39.07 0.56
N SER A 12 -87.07 39.71 1.10
CA SER A 12 -88.51 39.39 1.05
C SER A 12 -89.04 38.70 2.32
N SER A 13 -90.20 39.03 2.88
CA SER A 13 -91.22 40.02 2.50
C SER A 13 -92.21 40.21 3.66
N SER A 14 -92.68 41.44 3.79
CA SER A 14 -93.98 41.90 4.28
C SER A 14 -95.17 40.93 4.20
N SER A 15 -95.96 40.87 5.27
CA SER A 15 -97.44 40.97 5.26
C SER A 15 -97.87 41.31 6.71
N SER A 16 -98.49 42.43 7.11
CA SER A 16 -99.64 43.19 6.63
C SER A 16 -100.87 42.33 6.33
N ASP A 17 -101.70 42.09 7.34
CA ASP A 17 -103.14 41.83 7.18
C ASP A 17 -103.84 42.20 8.51
N SER A 18 -104.36 43.42 8.62
CA SER A 18 -105.71 43.85 8.22
C SER A 18 -106.76 43.58 9.32
N THR A 19 -107.03 44.66 10.05
CA THR A 19 -108.35 45.24 10.30
C THR A 19 -109.56 44.47 9.76
N ARG A 20 -110.43 43.99 10.67
CA ARG A 20 -111.90 44.03 10.52
C ARG A 20 -112.44 44.29 11.93
N LEU A 21 -112.70 45.54 12.32
CA LEU A 21 -113.96 46.27 12.08
C LEU A 21 -115.16 45.34 12.22
N SER A 22 -115.72 45.30 13.42
CA SER A 22 -117.01 44.71 13.71
C SER A 22 -118.08 45.68 13.20
N ASP A 23 -118.72 45.33 12.08
CA ASP A 23 -119.93 46.00 11.60
C ASP A 23 -121.06 45.90 12.63
N PRO A 24 -121.76 46.99 12.99
CA PRO A 24 -122.89 46.96 13.92
C PRO A 24 -124.22 46.75 13.17
N GLU A 25 -124.32 45.76 12.27
CA GLU A 25 -125.53 45.52 11.46
C GLU A 25 -126.22 44.17 11.70
N ASN A 26 -125.93 43.50 12.82
CA ASN A 26 -126.73 42.37 13.31
C ASN A 26 -127.32 42.69 14.70
N ALA A 27 -127.91 43.87 14.87
CA ALA A 27 -128.77 44.15 16.01
C ALA A 27 -130.12 43.47 15.78
N LYS A 28 -130.26 42.20 16.19
CA LYS A 28 -131.58 41.57 16.34
C LYS A 28 -132.41 42.46 17.27
N VAL A 29 -133.56 42.95 16.81
CA VAL A 29 -134.61 43.52 17.68
C VAL A 29 -135.21 42.34 18.42
N ILE A 30 -135.01 42.29 19.73
CA ILE A 30 -135.41 41.14 20.56
C ILE A 30 -136.73 41.50 21.24
N GLU A 31 -137.76 40.67 21.03
CA GLU A 31 -139.00 40.76 21.81
C GLU A 31 -138.69 40.46 23.29
N TRP A 32 -139.30 41.19 24.23
CA TRP A 32 -138.94 41.15 25.66
C TRP A 32 -138.94 39.75 26.29
N GLU A 33 -139.70 38.80 25.71
CA GLU A 33 -139.79 37.41 26.16
C GLU A 33 -138.56 36.55 25.75
N ASP A 34 -137.80 36.98 24.73
CA ASP A 34 -136.64 36.26 24.18
C ASP A 34 -135.28 36.90 24.51
N PHE A 35 -135.29 38.06 25.19
CA PHE A 35 -134.07 38.81 25.56
C PHE A 35 -133.18 38.00 26.50
N GLU A 36 -133.78 37.25 27.41
CA GLU A 36 -133.07 36.33 28.29
C GLU A 36 -132.42 35.17 27.53
N GLN A 37 -133.06 34.69 26.45
CA GLN A 37 -132.54 33.57 25.64
C GLN A 37 -131.35 33.99 24.77
N GLU A 38 -131.40 35.16 24.13
CA GLU A 38 -130.27 35.67 23.32
C GLU A 38 -129.10 36.13 24.21
N LEU A 39 -129.36 36.67 25.41
CA LEU A 39 -128.31 36.90 26.40
C LEU A 39 -127.68 35.59 26.88
N ALA A 40 -128.49 34.55 27.15
CA ALA A 40 -127.98 33.23 27.49
C ALA A 40 -127.18 32.60 26.34
N ARG A 41 -127.57 32.84 25.09
CA ARG A 41 -126.83 32.41 23.90
C ARG A 41 -125.51 33.15 23.74
N LEU A 42 -125.47 34.48 23.89
CA LEU A 42 -124.23 35.25 23.80
C LEU A 42 -123.30 34.95 24.97
N TRP A 43 -123.83 34.73 26.17
CA TRP A 43 -123.06 34.24 27.32
C TRP A 43 -122.52 32.85 27.10
N SER A 44 -123.29 31.92 26.52
CA SER A 44 -122.79 30.58 26.21
C SER A 44 -121.73 30.59 25.11
N LEU A 45 -121.88 31.46 24.11
CA LEU A 45 -120.94 31.59 23.00
C LEU A 45 -119.67 32.35 23.41
N SER A 46 -119.78 33.34 24.29
CA SER A 46 -118.61 33.99 24.89
C SER A 46 -117.90 33.05 25.86
N SER A 47 -118.65 32.23 26.63
CA SER A 47 -118.08 31.17 27.47
C SER A 47 -117.35 30.13 26.62
N ALA A 48 -117.96 29.64 25.55
CA ALA A 48 -117.35 28.68 24.64
C ALA A 48 -116.11 29.25 23.92
N LEU A 49 -116.13 30.54 23.55
CA LEU A 49 -114.97 31.21 22.96
C LEU A 49 -113.85 31.43 24.00
N GLN A 50 -114.21 31.70 25.25
CA GLN A 50 -113.26 31.82 26.35
C GLN A 50 -112.64 30.45 26.70
N GLU A 51 -113.45 29.40 26.73
CA GLU A 51 -112.99 28.00 26.87
C GLU A 51 -112.08 27.59 25.71
N ALA A 52 -112.43 27.91 24.46
CA ALA A 52 -111.59 27.61 23.30
C ALA A 52 -110.26 28.39 23.30
N LYS A 53 -110.27 29.66 23.75
CA LYS A 53 -109.04 30.44 23.95
C LYS A 53 -108.17 29.85 25.06
N GLN A 54 -108.78 29.45 26.17
CA GLN A 54 -108.08 28.80 27.27
C GLN A 54 -107.51 27.44 26.86
N GLN A 55 -108.24 26.67 26.05
CA GLN A 55 -107.74 25.43 25.46
C GLN A 55 -106.58 25.70 24.50
N LYS A 56 -106.69 26.69 23.60
CA LYS A 56 -105.60 27.10 22.70
C LYS A 56 -104.35 27.50 23.48
N GLU A 57 -104.50 28.25 24.56
CA GLU A 57 -103.38 28.68 25.39
C GLU A 57 -102.77 27.50 26.16
N SER A 58 -103.59 26.58 26.66
CA SER A 58 -103.11 25.34 27.28
C SER A 58 -102.38 24.42 26.29
N LEU A 59 -102.85 24.35 25.04
CA LEU A 59 -102.21 23.58 23.96
C LEU A 59 -100.92 24.25 23.51
N LYS A 60 -100.88 25.59 23.46
CA LYS A 60 -99.66 26.34 23.17
C LYS A 60 -98.60 26.10 24.23
N GLN A 61 -98.96 26.18 25.52
CA GLN A 61 -98.04 25.86 26.62
C GLN A 61 -97.53 24.42 26.56
N LYS A 62 -98.40 23.45 26.25
CA LYS A 62 -97.99 22.05 26.03
C LYS A 62 -97.05 21.90 24.83
N LEU A 63 -97.34 22.57 23.71
CA LEU A 63 -96.51 22.54 22.51
C LEU A 63 -95.14 23.17 22.77
N ASP A 64 -95.10 24.34 23.43
CA ASP A 64 -93.85 25.01 23.79
C ASP A 64 -93.01 24.13 24.73
N SER A 65 -93.64 23.43 25.68
CA SER A 65 -92.95 22.48 26.56
C SER A 65 -92.38 21.27 25.80
N LEU A 66 -93.09 20.77 24.79
CA LEU A 66 -92.61 19.66 23.95
C LEU A 66 -91.46 20.11 23.05
N ILE A 67 -91.57 21.28 22.42
CA ILE A 67 -90.50 21.86 21.58
C ILE A 67 -89.25 22.08 22.42
N GLN A 68 -89.39 22.54 23.66
CA GLN A 68 -88.27 22.71 24.57
C GLN A 68 -87.59 21.37 24.87
N ILE A 69 -88.37 20.34 25.23
CA ILE A 69 -87.85 18.98 25.48
C ILE A 69 -87.16 18.41 24.24
N ASP A 70 -87.75 18.58 23.06
CA ASP A 70 -87.17 18.11 21.80
C ASP A 70 -85.87 18.86 21.46
N SER A 71 -85.80 20.18 21.70
CA SER A 71 -84.57 20.95 21.48
C SER A 71 -83.43 20.51 22.40
N GLU A 72 -83.73 20.19 23.66
CA GLU A 72 -82.77 19.63 24.62
C GLU A 72 -82.36 18.19 24.26
N SER A 73 -83.28 17.40 23.72
CA SER A 73 -83.00 16.05 23.23
C SER A 73 -82.04 16.11 22.04
N VAL A 74 -82.30 17.01 21.08
CA VAL A 74 -81.46 17.24 19.91
C VAL A 74 -80.08 17.74 20.32
N SER A 75 -79.97 18.71 21.24
CA SER A 75 -78.66 19.20 21.70
C SER A 75 -77.83 18.10 22.36
N ARG A 76 -78.44 17.30 23.25
CA ARG A 76 -77.79 16.12 23.86
C ARG A 76 -77.36 15.10 22.81
N SER A 77 -78.17 14.87 21.77
CA SER A 77 -77.83 13.95 20.69
C SER A 77 -76.63 14.43 19.86
N ASN A 78 -76.54 15.74 19.61
CA ASN A 78 -75.40 16.35 18.91
C ASN A 78 -74.11 16.26 19.73
N GLU A 79 -74.17 16.54 21.04
CA GLU A 79 -73.02 16.37 21.94
C GLU A 79 -72.51 14.92 21.96
N LEU A 80 -73.44 13.94 22.01
CA LEU A 80 -73.09 12.53 21.93
C LEU A 80 -72.46 12.16 20.59
N ALA A 81 -72.95 12.74 19.47
CA ALA A 81 -72.36 12.52 18.16
C ALA A 81 -70.93 13.07 18.08
N GLU A 82 -70.67 14.28 18.58
CA GLU A 82 -69.32 14.85 18.65
C GLU A 82 -68.39 14.01 19.54
N MET A 83 -68.86 13.55 20.69
CA MET A 83 -68.06 12.69 21.56
C MET A 83 -67.71 11.37 20.89
N ARG A 84 -68.64 10.77 20.13
CA ARG A 84 -68.39 9.56 19.35
C ARG A 84 -67.35 9.80 18.26
N GLU A 85 -67.44 10.92 17.53
CA GLU A 85 -66.46 11.27 16.50
C GLU A 85 -65.06 11.46 17.08
N LYS A 86 -64.95 12.20 18.21
CA LYS A 86 -63.68 12.39 18.93
C LYS A 86 -63.10 11.05 19.43
N LEU A 87 -63.96 10.14 19.88
CA LEU A 87 -63.54 8.80 20.31
C LEU A 87 -63.01 7.97 19.14
N GLU A 88 -63.73 7.94 18.01
CA GLU A 88 -63.29 7.20 16.82
C GLU A 88 -62.00 7.79 16.23
N ALA A 89 -61.83 9.12 16.23
CA ALA A 89 -60.58 9.76 15.83
C ALA A 89 -59.40 9.33 16.73
N ARG A 90 -59.60 9.30 18.06
CA ARG A 90 -58.59 8.82 19.01
C ARG A 90 -58.29 7.34 18.84
N LYS A 91 -59.30 6.52 18.58
CA LYS A 91 -59.16 5.09 18.32
C LYS A 91 -58.32 4.83 17.06
N CYS A 92 -58.60 5.54 15.97
CA CYS A 92 -57.82 5.47 14.72
C CYS A 92 -56.35 5.85 14.95
N ILE A 93 -56.07 6.93 15.70
CA ILE A 93 -54.70 7.32 16.05
C ILE A 93 -54.01 6.22 16.86
N MET A 94 -54.70 5.66 17.87
CA MET A 94 -54.16 4.59 18.71
C MET A 94 -53.86 3.33 17.88
N GLU A 95 -54.73 2.96 16.96
CA GLU A 95 -54.53 1.84 16.04
C GLU A 95 -53.32 2.09 15.11
N ASN A 96 -53.21 3.27 14.51
CA ASN A 96 -52.07 3.64 13.67
C ASN A 96 -50.75 3.64 14.45
N MET A 97 -50.76 4.14 15.69
CA MET A 97 -49.60 4.10 16.59
C MET A 97 -49.25 2.66 16.98
N GLY A 98 -50.25 1.81 17.20
CA GLY A 98 -50.07 0.38 17.44
C GLY A 98 -49.45 -0.34 16.25
N MET A 99 -49.88 -0.04 15.02
CA MET A 99 -49.30 -0.59 13.80
C MET A 99 -47.86 -0.13 13.61
N ARG A 100 -47.56 1.17 13.78
CA ARG A 100 -46.20 1.71 13.70
C ARG A 100 -45.27 1.08 14.73
N SER A 101 -45.73 0.94 15.97
CA SER A 101 -44.96 0.28 17.04
C SER A 101 -44.64 -1.18 16.69
N LYS A 102 -45.61 -1.93 16.14
CA LYS A 102 -45.38 -3.31 15.67
C LYS A 102 -44.34 -3.36 14.56
N LEU A 103 -44.44 -2.51 13.53
CA LEU A 103 -43.47 -2.44 12.43
C LEU A 103 -42.05 -2.15 12.95
N VAL A 104 -41.90 -1.13 13.81
CA VAL A 104 -40.61 -0.81 14.42
C VAL A 104 -40.07 -1.98 15.23
N SER A 105 -40.92 -2.69 15.99
CA SER A 105 -40.50 -3.85 16.77
C SER A 105 -40.04 -5.02 15.89
N GLU A 106 -40.64 -5.22 14.71
CA GLU A 106 -40.23 -6.25 13.76
C GLU A 106 -38.91 -5.89 13.07
N ASP A 107 -38.71 -4.62 12.71
CA ASP A 107 -37.46 -4.17 12.09
C ASP A 107 -36.29 -4.24 13.08
N VAL A 108 -36.51 -3.91 14.36
CA VAL A 108 -35.52 -4.12 15.43
C VAL A 108 -35.18 -5.60 15.58
N LYS A 109 -36.16 -6.50 15.53
CA LYS A 109 -35.92 -7.96 15.60
C LYS A 109 -35.10 -8.47 14.42
N LYS A 110 -35.42 -8.04 13.19
CA LYS A 110 -34.65 -8.41 11.99
C LYS A 110 -33.19 -7.94 12.10
N GLN A 111 -32.98 -6.72 12.61
CA GLN A 111 -31.64 -6.18 12.81
C GLN A 111 -30.87 -6.92 13.92
N GLU A 112 -31.55 -7.32 15.00
CA GLU A 112 -30.98 -8.16 16.06
C GLU A 112 -30.56 -9.53 15.50
N GLU A 113 -31.41 -10.16 14.68
CA GLU A 113 -31.10 -11.43 14.02
C GLU A 113 -29.90 -11.30 13.07
N SER A 114 -29.84 -10.25 12.25
CA SER A 114 -28.71 -10.03 11.33
C SER A 114 -27.40 -9.81 12.09
N LEU A 115 -27.42 -8.98 13.16
CA LEU A 115 -26.26 -8.77 14.02
C LEU A 115 -25.83 -10.07 14.72
N SER A 116 -26.79 -10.92 15.14
CA SER A 116 -26.47 -12.21 15.74
C SER A 116 -25.70 -13.13 14.78
N ILE A 117 -26.02 -13.08 13.48
CA ILE A 117 -25.33 -13.86 12.44
C ILE A 117 -23.92 -13.30 12.23
N GLU A 118 -23.78 -11.97 12.13
CA GLU A 118 -22.47 -11.32 11.99
C GLU A 118 -21.55 -11.64 13.17
N VAL A 119 -22.04 -11.55 14.41
CA VAL A 119 -21.27 -11.88 15.62
C VAL A 119 -20.81 -13.33 15.61
N ARG A 120 -21.67 -14.28 15.21
CA ARG A 120 -21.29 -15.69 15.06
C ARG A 120 -20.21 -15.87 14.00
N SER A 121 -20.34 -15.21 12.85
CA SER A 121 -19.36 -15.27 11.76
C SER A 121 -17.99 -14.70 12.19
N LEU A 122 -18.00 -13.59 12.93
CA LEU A 122 -16.80 -12.94 13.46
C LEU A 122 -16.11 -13.82 14.50
N LEU A 123 -16.87 -14.52 15.33
CA LEU A 123 -16.32 -15.47 16.30
C LEU A 123 -15.59 -16.62 15.58
N VAL A 124 -16.20 -17.21 14.55
CA VAL A 124 -15.56 -18.26 13.73
C VAL A 124 -14.27 -17.73 13.09
N ALA A 125 -14.31 -16.55 12.47
CA ALA A 125 -13.14 -15.91 11.89
C ALA A 125 -12.05 -15.65 12.94
N GLY A 126 -12.42 -15.19 14.14
CA GLY A 126 -11.50 -14.97 15.27
C GLY A 126 -10.82 -16.25 15.73
N THR A 127 -11.55 -17.37 15.82
CA THR A 127 -10.95 -18.68 16.15
C THR A 127 -9.99 -19.17 15.07
N ALA A 128 -10.33 -18.98 13.79
CA ALA A 128 -9.48 -19.32 12.66
C ALA A 128 -8.18 -18.48 12.67
N LEU A 129 -8.30 -17.18 12.92
CA LEU A 129 -7.16 -16.27 13.02
C LEU A 129 -6.24 -16.66 14.20
N SER A 130 -6.81 -17.02 15.35
CA SER A 130 -6.04 -17.49 16.51
C SER A 130 -5.26 -18.77 16.19
N LYS A 131 -5.88 -19.73 15.49
CA LYS A 131 -5.20 -20.95 15.01
C LYS A 131 -4.08 -20.61 14.03
N ALA A 132 -4.31 -19.72 13.07
CA ALA A 132 -3.29 -19.29 12.11
C ALA A 132 -2.11 -18.60 12.80
N ARG A 133 -2.38 -17.72 13.78
CA ARG A 133 -1.35 -17.05 14.58
C ARG A 133 -0.48 -18.04 15.36
N LYS A 134 -1.10 -19.06 15.99
CA LYS A 134 -0.36 -20.12 16.70
C LYS A 134 0.55 -20.91 15.75
N ARG A 135 0.04 -21.32 14.59
CA ARG A 135 0.83 -22.02 13.56
C ARG A 135 2.02 -21.18 13.09
N LEU A 136 1.82 -19.89 12.86
CA LEU A 136 2.91 -18.99 12.47
C LEU A 136 3.96 -18.84 13.57
N GLN A 137 3.52 -18.73 14.83
CA GLN A 137 4.43 -18.68 15.97
C GLN A 137 5.24 -19.98 16.13
N GLU A 138 4.61 -21.14 15.95
CA GLU A 138 5.28 -22.44 15.94
C GLU A 138 6.30 -22.54 14.80
N SER A 139 5.93 -22.12 13.58
CA SER A 139 6.86 -22.07 12.45
C SER A 139 8.05 -21.16 12.73
N ASN A 140 7.82 -19.97 13.30
CA ASN A 140 8.92 -19.07 13.68
C ASN A 140 9.82 -19.67 14.76
N ARG A 141 9.26 -20.41 15.73
CA ARG A 141 10.05 -21.10 16.76
C ARG A 141 10.91 -22.20 16.16
N LEU A 142 10.39 -22.97 15.20
CA LEU A 142 11.16 -24.00 14.48
C LEU A 142 12.29 -23.38 13.65
N LEU A 143 12.04 -22.24 13.00
CA LEU A 143 13.05 -21.52 12.23
C LEU A 143 14.13 -20.90 13.13
N SER A 144 13.76 -20.33 14.28
CA SER A 144 14.70 -19.72 15.22
C SER A 144 15.43 -20.71 16.12
N GLY A 145 15.10 -22.00 16.04
CA GLY A 145 15.75 -23.04 16.84
C GLY A 145 17.04 -23.57 16.21
N GLU A 146 17.64 -24.53 16.92
CA GLU A 146 18.90 -25.18 16.55
C GLU A 146 18.87 -25.82 15.15
N GLU A 147 17.71 -26.33 14.73
CA GLU A 147 17.53 -26.99 13.42
C GLU A 147 17.32 -26.02 12.25
N GLY A 148 17.01 -24.75 12.52
CA GLY A 148 16.67 -23.73 11.53
C GLY A 148 17.84 -22.79 11.21
N TYR A 149 17.73 -21.52 11.60
CA TYR A 149 18.72 -20.48 11.32
C TYR A 149 20.09 -20.79 11.94
N ASP A 150 20.13 -21.44 13.10
CA ASP A 150 21.39 -21.83 13.75
C ASP A 150 22.11 -22.92 12.96
N ARG A 151 21.37 -23.90 12.43
CA ARG A 151 21.91 -24.89 11.49
C ARG A 151 22.43 -24.23 10.22
N LEU A 152 21.69 -23.29 9.63
CA LEU A 152 22.15 -22.55 8.46
C LEU A 152 23.43 -21.75 8.77
N LYS A 153 23.48 -21.08 9.92
CA LYS A 153 24.65 -20.32 10.37
C LYS A 153 25.87 -21.22 10.59
N SER A 154 25.68 -22.39 11.20
CA SER A 154 26.78 -23.37 11.39
C SER A 154 27.26 -23.97 10.06
N LEU A 155 26.35 -24.23 9.11
CA LEU A 155 26.68 -24.65 7.75
C LEU A 155 27.44 -23.57 6.98
N GLN A 156 26.99 -22.30 7.08
CA GLN A 156 27.68 -21.16 6.49
C GLN A 156 29.10 -21.04 7.05
N LYS A 157 29.28 -21.12 8.37
CA LYS A 157 30.62 -21.13 8.99
C LYS A 157 31.48 -22.28 8.50
N THR A 158 30.89 -23.46 8.29
CA THR A 158 31.62 -24.63 7.77
C THR A 158 32.03 -24.45 6.30
N LEU A 159 31.15 -23.88 5.47
CA LEU A 159 31.47 -23.50 4.10
C LEU A 159 32.59 -22.44 4.05
N ARG A 160 32.50 -21.40 4.89
CA ARG A 160 33.51 -20.34 5.01
C ARG A 160 34.86 -20.90 5.44
N ARG A 161 34.91 -21.79 6.43
CA ARG A 161 36.13 -22.51 6.83
C ARG A 161 36.73 -23.31 5.67
N ARG A 162 35.90 -24.01 4.90
CA ARG A 162 36.36 -24.73 3.71
C ARG A 162 36.92 -23.80 2.63
N GLN A 163 36.23 -22.69 2.35
CA GLN A 163 36.70 -21.66 1.40
C GLN A 163 38.03 -21.06 1.85
N GLN A 164 38.16 -20.71 3.12
CA GLN A 164 39.38 -20.20 3.72
C GLN A 164 40.53 -21.21 3.59
N PHE A 165 40.28 -22.50 3.87
CA PHE A 165 41.28 -23.54 3.69
C PHE A 165 41.70 -23.70 2.23
N MET A 166 40.77 -23.74 1.28
CA MET A 166 41.12 -23.85 -0.14
C MET A 166 41.92 -22.64 -0.63
N ILE A 167 41.57 -21.45 -0.17
CA ILE A 167 42.25 -20.20 -0.56
C ILE A 167 43.60 -20.06 0.15
N SER A 168 43.77 -20.62 1.35
CA SER A 168 45.09 -20.70 1.99
C SER A 168 46.04 -21.62 1.20
N GLN A 169 45.54 -22.70 0.60
CA GLN A 169 46.34 -23.52 -0.34
C GLN A 169 46.72 -22.73 -1.60
N VAL A 170 45.82 -21.90 -2.14
CA VAL A 170 46.16 -21.04 -3.29
C VAL A 170 47.21 -20.00 -2.91
N ALA A 171 47.11 -19.40 -1.73
CA ALA A 171 48.11 -18.46 -1.23
C ALA A 171 49.48 -19.13 -1.00
N PHE A 172 49.48 -20.41 -0.60
CA PHE A 172 50.70 -21.21 -0.50
C PHE A 172 51.30 -21.51 -1.88
N LEU A 173 50.47 -21.82 -2.88
CA LEU A 173 50.90 -22.06 -4.27
C LEU A 173 51.40 -20.79 -4.96
N TYR A 174 50.80 -19.63 -4.65
CA TYR A 174 51.13 -18.33 -5.23
C TYR A 174 51.48 -17.31 -4.12
N PRO A 175 52.61 -17.48 -3.43
CA PRO A 175 53.00 -16.62 -2.33
C PRO A 175 53.34 -15.22 -2.85
N VAL A 176 52.62 -14.21 -2.33
CA VAL A 176 52.90 -12.80 -2.58
C VAL A 176 53.82 -12.26 -1.49
N LYS A 177 55.13 -12.20 -1.74
CA LYS A 177 56.13 -11.75 -0.77
C LYS A 177 56.55 -10.30 -1.05
N ILE A 178 56.77 -9.52 0.01
CA ILE A 178 57.46 -8.23 -0.10
C ILE A 178 58.94 -8.56 -0.25
N SER A 179 59.57 -8.20 -1.37
CA SER A 179 61.02 -8.24 -1.47
C SER A 179 61.59 -7.02 -0.75
N THR A 180 62.11 -7.21 0.46
CA THR A 180 63.07 -6.30 1.08
C THR A 180 64.46 -6.72 0.61
N GLY A 181 64.99 -6.06 -0.42
CA GLY A 181 66.32 -6.42 -0.92
C GLY A 181 67.45 -5.92 -0.01
N PRO A 182 68.51 -6.72 0.24
CA PRO A 182 69.86 -6.23 0.28
C PRO A 182 70.53 -6.39 -1.10
N ALA A 183 71.47 -5.49 -1.40
CA ALA A 183 72.53 -5.56 -2.43
C ALA A 183 72.15 -5.83 -3.89
N LYS A 184 72.40 -4.82 -4.73
CA LYS A 184 72.75 -5.03 -6.14
C LYS A 184 74.07 -5.80 -6.20
N ASP A 185 74.05 -7.05 -6.65
CA ASP A 185 75.23 -7.65 -7.26
C ASP A 185 75.32 -7.12 -8.69
N GLN A 186 75.99 -5.98 -8.82
CA GLN A 186 76.51 -5.49 -10.10
C GLN A 186 78.01 -5.32 -9.85
N GLU A 187 78.76 -6.35 -10.25
CA GLU A 187 80.21 -6.39 -10.21
C GLU A 187 80.81 -5.15 -10.88
N LEU A 188 81.83 -4.60 -10.22
CA LEU A 188 82.97 -3.84 -10.75
C LEU A 188 82.65 -2.57 -11.55
N GLU A 189 82.94 -1.42 -10.93
CA GLU A 189 83.99 -0.50 -11.38
C GLU A 189 84.24 0.49 -10.22
N SER A 190 85.45 0.40 -9.67
CA SER A 190 86.05 1.34 -8.73
C SER A 190 86.25 2.69 -9.38
N PHE A 191 85.99 3.80 -8.67
CA PHE A 191 86.95 4.91 -8.43
C PHE A 191 86.35 5.90 -7.41
N PRO A 192 87.12 6.37 -6.41
CA PRO A 192 86.65 7.35 -5.43
C PRO A 192 87.00 8.78 -5.85
N SER A 193 86.14 9.76 -5.55
CA SER A 193 86.53 11.06 -4.94
C SER A 193 85.38 12.10 -4.83
N THR A 194 85.26 12.61 -3.60
CA THR A 194 85.01 14.02 -3.18
C THR A 194 83.67 14.74 -3.36
N SER A 195 83.05 15.02 -2.20
CA SER A 195 82.23 16.20 -1.82
C SER A 195 80.87 16.35 -2.53
N ARG A 196 79.76 16.70 -1.88
CA ARG A 196 79.59 17.85 -0.99
C ARG A 196 78.21 17.75 -0.30
N LEU A 197 78.20 18.26 0.92
CA LEU A 197 77.08 18.48 1.84
C LEU A 197 75.83 19.10 1.17
N GLY A 198 74.64 18.60 1.54
CA GLY A 198 73.35 19.16 1.15
C GLY A 198 72.18 18.48 1.85
N ASN A 199 71.88 18.91 3.07
CA ASN A 199 70.65 18.55 3.79
C ASN A 199 69.43 19.10 3.03
N SER A 200 68.46 18.22 2.75
CA SER A 200 67.05 18.64 2.70
C SER A 200 66.19 17.58 3.36
N SER A 201 65.56 18.01 4.45
CA SER A 201 64.48 17.32 5.13
C SER A 201 63.30 17.23 4.16
N GLY A 202 63.01 16.02 3.71
CA GLY A 202 61.84 15.68 2.92
C GLY A 202 61.51 14.24 3.27
N SER A 203 60.45 14.05 4.03
CA SER A 203 59.91 12.75 4.40
C SER A 203 59.66 11.92 3.13
N LYS A 204 60.57 10.99 2.86
CA LYS A 204 60.40 9.97 1.82
C LYS A 204 59.13 9.17 2.15
N PRO A 205 58.21 8.95 1.20
CA PRO A 205 57.14 8.00 1.42
C PRO A 205 57.79 6.64 1.69
N VAL A 206 57.30 5.96 2.71
CA VAL A 206 57.72 4.61 3.10
C VAL A 206 57.78 3.76 1.84
N ASN A 207 58.98 3.30 1.48
CA ASN A 207 59.19 2.40 0.36
C ASN A 207 58.36 1.13 0.63
N HIS A 208 57.19 1.01 0.00
CA HIS A 208 56.53 -0.29 -0.11
C HIS A 208 57.48 -1.17 -0.94
N GLY A 209 58.18 -2.10 -0.29
CA GLY A 209 59.06 -3.05 -0.98
C GLY A 209 58.32 -3.68 -2.16
N SER A 210 59.02 -3.89 -3.28
CA SER A 210 58.42 -4.48 -4.48
C SER A 210 57.74 -5.81 -4.12
N LEU A 211 56.49 -5.98 -4.50
CA LEU A 211 55.77 -7.23 -4.29
C LEU A 211 56.18 -8.21 -5.41
N THR A 212 56.43 -9.46 -5.03
CA THR A 212 56.76 -10.55 -5.95
C THR A 212 55.78 -11.69 -5.79
N ILE A 213 55.49 -12.41 -6.88
CA ILE A 213 54.80 -13.70 -6.84
C ILE A 213 55.79 -14.78 -7.24
N LEU A 214 55.99 -15.80 -6.39
CA LEU A 214 56.96 -16.87 -6.64
C LEU A 214 58.39 -16.34 -6.96
N GLY A 215 58.76 -15.19 -6.37
CA GLY A 215 60.05 -14.54 -6.62
C GLY A 215 60.15 -13.75 -7.93
N LEU A 216 59.06 -13.67 -8.71
CA LEU A 216 59.00 -12.85 -9.93
C LEU A 216 58.50 -11.44 -9.61
N ASN A 217 59.26 -10.43 -10.03
CA ASN A 217 58.84 -9.03 -9.96
C ASN A 217 57.84 -8.72 -11.06
N LEU A 218 56.71 -8.11 -10.70
CA LEU A 218 55.76 -7.58 -11.67
C LEU A 218 56.16 -6.16 -12.04
N ASN A 219 57.03 -6.02 -13.04
CA ASN A 219 57.36 -4.70 -13.57
C ASN A 219 56.29 -4.28 -14.59
N VAL A 220 55.15 -3.77 -14.09
CA VAL A 220 54.20 -3.02 -14.91
C VAL A 220 54.74 -1.60 -15.07
N LEU A 221 55.98 -1.48 -15.55
CA LEU A 221 56.57 -0.19 -15.90
C LEU A 221 55.60 0.49 -16.86
N PRO A 222 55.33 1.81 -16.74
CA PRO A 222 54.47 2.49 -17.68
C PRO A 222 54.94 2.14 -19.09
N PHE A 223 54.06 1.52 -19.87
CA PHE A 223 54.21 1.11 -21.28
C PHE A 223 54.69 2.24 -22.23
N LYS A 224 55.00 3.42 -21.67
CA LYS A 224 55.52 4.64 -22.28
C LYS A 224 57.06 4.70 -22.35
N LYS A 225 57.80 3.82 -21.66
CA LYS A 225 59.28 3.73 -21.76
C LYS A 225 59.75 2.29 -21.99
N MET A 226 59.30 1.67 -23.08
CA MET A 226 60.02 0.52 -23.65
C MET A 226 61.05 1.08 -24.61
N SER A 227 62.33 1.06 -24.20
CA SER A 227 63.40 1.22 -25.17
C SER A 227 63.38 0.01 -26.11
N PHE A 228 63.90 0.16 -27.33
CA PHE A 228 64.14 -0.94 -28.27
C PHE A 228 64.96 -2.12 -27.67
N PHE A 229 65.50 -1.96 -26.45
CA PHE A 229 66.32 -2.92 -25.70
C PHE A 229 65.66 -3.40 -24.40
N SER A 230 64.33 -3.47 -24.31
CA SER A 230 63.71 -4.21 -23.20
C SER A 230 64.17 -5.67 -23.22
N ASP A 231 64.73 -6.14 -22.10
CA ASP A 231 65.20 -7.52 -21.98
C ASP A 231 64.01 -8.47 -22.20
N LYS A 232 64.06 -9.26 -23.28
CA LYS A 232 63.04 -10.27 -23.60
C LYS A 232 62.80 -11.20 -22.41
N LYS A 233 63.81 -11.40 -21.56
CA LYS A 233 63.68 -12.18 -20.33
C LYS A 233 62.84 -11.47 -19.27
N GLU A 234 62.91 -10.15 -19.13
CA GLU A 234 62.11 -9.40 -18.16
C GLU A 234 60.63 -9.36 -18.55
N THR A 235 60.33 -9.12 -19.83
CA THR A 235 58.95 -9.15 -20.34
C THR A 235 58.30 -10.53 -20.18
N GLN A 236 59.06 -11.61 -20.43
CA GLN A 236 58.60 -12.98 -20.19
C GLN A 236 58.38 -13.29 -18.70
N ARG A 237 59.25 -12.78 -17.79
CA ARG A 237 59.06 -12.91 -16.33
C ARG A 237 57.80 -12.19 -15.86
N SER A 238 57.57 -10.97 -16.33
CA SER A 238 56.35 -10.20 -16.02
C SER A 238 55.10 -10.91 -16.56
N ALA A 239 55.13 -11.42 -17.78
CA ALA A 239 54.04 -12.20 -18.38
C ALA A 239 53.73 -13.47 -17.57
N SER A 240 54.77 -14.17 -17.10
CA SER A 240 54.60 -15.35 -16.24
C SER A 240 53.99 -14.99 -14.88
N ALA A 241 54.42 -13.88 -14.27
CA ALA A 241 53.84 -13.38 -13.02
C ALA A 241 52.36 -13.01 -13.19
N LEU A 242 51.98 -12.36 -14.29
CA LEU A 242 50.58 -12.07 -14.64
C LEU A 242 49.77 -13.35 -14.87
N GLY A 243 50.34 -14.36 -15.52
CA GLY A 243 49.74 -15.68 -15.67
C GLY A 243 49.44 -16.36 -14.34
N TYR A 244 50.36 -16.24 -13.37
CA TYR A 244 50.14 -16.74 -12.01
C TYR A 244 49.04 -15.98 -11.27
N VAL A 245 48.97 -14.65 -11.40
CA VAL A 245 47.85 -13.86 -10.86
C VAL A 245 46.53 -14.32 -11.47
N ALA A 246 46.45 -14.42 -12.80
CA ALA A 246 45.27 -14.88 -13.51
C ALA A 246 44.80 -16.25 -13.02
N HIS A 247 45.73 -17.19 -12.86
CA HIS A 247 45.41 -18.52 -12.35
C HIS A 247 44.90 -18.47 -10.91
N ALA A 248 45.55 -17.71 -10.02
CA ALA A 248 45.10 -17.52 -8.64
C ALA A 248 43.69 -16.90 -8.58
N VAL A 249 43.43 -15.86 -9.37
CA VAL A 249 42.12 -15.20 -9.45
C VAL A 249 41.02 -16.15 -9.93
N SER A 250 41.30 -16.95 -10.96
CA SER A 250 40.38 -17.97 -11.47
C SER A 250 40.03 -19.02 -10.40
N LEU A 251 41.02 -19.52 -9.66
CA LEU A 251 40.80 -20.47 -8.56
C LEU A 251 39.99 -19.84 -7.41
N ILE A 252 40.35 -18.64 -6.97
CA ILE A 252 39.65 -17.94 -5.89
C ILE A 252 38.19 -17.67 -6.27
N SER A 253 37.95 -17.20 -7.49
CA SER A 253 36.60 -17.01 -8.03
C SER A 253 35.78 -18.31 -8.00
N SER A 254 36.36 -19.43 -8.42
CA SER A 254 35.71 -20.74 -8.41
C SER A 254 35.37 -21.22 -6.99
N TYR A 255 36.27 -21.01 -6.03
CA TYR A 255 36.06 -21.38 -4.62
C TYR A 255 35.04 -20.48 -3.91
N LEU A 256 35.03 -19.20 -4.23
CA LEU A 256 34.05 -18.23 -3.71
C LEU A 256 32.70 -18.31 -4.44
N LYS A 257 32.63 -19.05 -5.57
CA LYS A 257 31.46 -19.13 -6.46
C LYS A 257 31.02 -17.75 -6.97
N VAL A 258 32.00 -16.89 -7.28
CA VAL A 258 31.76 -15.55 -7.85
C VAL A 258 32.10 -15.58 -9.34
N PRO A 259 31.12 -15.40 -10.26
CA PRO A 259 31.41 -15.35 -11.69
C PRO A 259 32.25 -14.11 -12.02
N LEU A 260 33.39 -14.29 -12.68
CA LEU A 260 34.23 -13.18 -13.13
C LEU A 260 33.54 -12.40 -14.25
N ARG A 261 33.71 -11.07 -14.26
CA ARG A 261 33.18 -10.22 -15.33
C ARG A 261 33.95 -10.42 -16.63
N TYR A 262 35.26 -10.64 -16.53
CA TYR A 262 36.13 -10.88 -17.68
C TYR A 262 36.70 -12.30 -17.59
N PRO A 263 36.17 -13.29 -18.33
CA PRO A 263 36.68 -14.65 -18.26
C PRO A 263 38.14 -14.76 -18.71
N LEU A 264 38.87 -15.61 -17.99
CA LEU A 264 40.29 -15.85 -18.19
C LEU A 264 40.52 -17.09 -19.05
N ARG A 265 41.35 -16.96 -20.08
CA ARG A 265 41.96 -18.08 -20.79
C ARG A 265 43.37 -18.29 -20.28
N LEU A 266 43.53 -19.35 -19.49
CA LEU A 266 44.79 -19.65 -18.79
C LEU A 266 45.77 -20.31 -19.76
N GLY A 267 46.92 -19.67 -19.97
CA GLY A 267 47.99 -20.14 -20.85
C GLY A 267 49.39 -19.93 -20.26
N GLY A 268 49.49 -19.82 -18.93
CA GLY A 268 50.73 -19.47 -18.23
C GLY A 268 51.19 -18.07 -18.64
N SER A 269 52.41 -17.96 -19.18
CA SER A 269 52.97 -16.70 -19.70
C SER A 269 52.21 -16.15 -20.91
N ARG A 270 51.35 -16.94 -21.56
CA ARG A 270 50.51 -16.53 -22.70
C ARG A 270 49.03 -16.58 -22.35
N SER A 271 48.66 -16.06 -21.19
CA SER A 271 47.25 -15.98 -20.76
C SER A 271 46.53 -14.82 -21.43
N TYR A 272 45.21 -14.95 -21.62
CA TYR A 272 44.36 -13.93 -22.25
C TYR A 272 43.13 -13.63 -21.37
N LEU A 273 42.59 -12.43 -21.53
CA LEU A 273 41.32 -12.00 -20.95
C LEU A 273 40.29 -11.75 -22.04
N CYS A 274 39.05 -12.15 -21.81
CA CYS A 274 37.94 -11.95 -22.74
C CYS A 274 37.08 -10.78 -22.24
N ASP A 275 36.86 -9.79 -23.09
CA ASP A 275 35.84 -8.77 -22.87
C ASP A 275 34.63 -9.03 -23.77
N TYR A 276 33.44 -8.98 -23.15
CA TYR A 276 32.16 -9.11 -23.83
C TYR A 276 31.50 -7.76 -24.13
N ALA A 277 32.17 -6.64 -23.86
CA ALA A 277 31.71 -5.35 -24.33
C ALA A 277 31.47 -5.40 -25.86
N PRO A 278 30.34 -4.89 -26.36
CA PRO A 278 30.07 -4.86 -27.78
C PRO A 278 31.17 -4.05 -28.47
N SER A 279 31.98 -4.73 -29.29
CA SER A 279 33.07 -4.10 -30.01
C SER A 279 32.50 -3.13 -31.05
N ILE A 280 32.77 -1.84 -30.87
CA ILE A 280 32.60 -0.81 -31.90
C ILE A 280 33.94 -0.71 -32.64
N GLU A 281 34.36 -1.78 -33.32
CA GLU A 281 35.45 -1.66 -34.30
C GLU A 281 34.88 -1.60 -35.72
N PRO A 282 35.29 -0.62 -36.55
CA PRO A 282 34.88 -0.54 -37.93
C PRO A 282 35.47 -1.74 -38.66
N THR A 283 34.60 -2.55 -39.24
CA THR A 283 34.95 -3.75 -39.99
C THR A 283 35.92 -3.39 -41.11
N SER A 284 37.20 -3.73 -40.95
CA SER A 284 38.14 -3.85 -42.06
C SER A 284 38.27 -5.33 -42.41
N SER A 285 38.09 -5.59 -43.69
CA SER A 285 37.57 -6.78 -44.33
C SER A 285 38.44 -8.04 -44.32
N ALA A 286 37.75 -9.16 -44.55
CA ALA A 286 38.18 -10.40 -45.21
C ALA A 286 38.75 -11.53 -44.34
N SER A 287 37.86 -12.44 -43.95
CA SER A 287 38.03 -13.88 -44.23
C SER A 287 36.67 -14.56 -44.28
N LEU A 288 36.36 -15.08 -45.46
CA LEU A 288 35.18 -15.89 -45.74
C LEU A 288 35.36 -17.28 -45.11
N SER A 289 34.45 -17.67 -44.24
CA SER A 289 34.11 -19.07 -44.04
C SER A 289 32.67 -19.20 -43.58
N THR A 290 31.84 -19.66 -44.51
CA THR A 290 30.48 -20.15 -44.33
C THR A 290 30.44 -21.19 -43.20
N THR A 291 29.50 -21.05 -42.24
CA THR A 291 28.56 -22.07 -41.73
C THR A 291 28.00 -21.67 -40.33
N GLN A 292 26.67 -21.49 -40.25
CA GLN A 292 25.76 -21.42 -39.07
C GLN A 292 25.65 -20.10 -38.26
N PRO A 293 24.42 -19.56 -38.03
CA PRO A 293 24.18 -18.44 -37.12
C PRO A 293 23.99 -18.97 -35.70
N SER A 294 25.07 -19.39 -35.06
CA SER A 294 25.08 -19.50 -33.59
C SER A 294 25.41 -18.12 -33.03
N THR A 295 24.80 -17.76 -31.92
CA THR A 295 24.89 -16.49 -31.17
C THR A 295 26.31 -16.22 -30.62
N ASN A 296 27.33 -16.24 -31.47
CA ASN A 296 28.71 -15.93 -31.12
C ASN A 296 28.86 -14.41 -31.11
N LEU A 297 28.54 -13.80 -29.96
CA LEU A 297 29.16 -12.53 -29.58
C LEU A 297 30.67 -12.76 -29.70
N LYS A 298 31.29 -12.21 -30.76
CA LYS A 298 32.75 -12.24 -30.96
C LYS A 298 33.37 -11.49 -29.79
N HIS A 299 33.77 -12.21 -28.75
CA HIS A 299 34.46 -11.65 -27.59
C HIS A 299 35.88 -11.30 -28.01
N VAL A 300 36.32 -10.10 -27.63
CA VAL A 300 37.67 -9.65 -27.96
C VAL A 300 38.62 -10.17 -26.90
N GLU A 301 39.69 -10.81 -27.34
CA GLU A 301 40.73 -11.34 -26.46
C GLU A 301 41.88 -10.34 -26.33
N PHE A 302 42.29 -10.10 -25.09
CA PHE A 302 43.38 -9.22 -24.75
C PHE A 302 44.52 -10.00 -24.07
N PRO A 303 45.76 -9.89 -24.57
CA PRO A 303 46.89 -10.64 -24.03
C PRO A 303 47.32 -10.09 -22.66
N LEU A 304 47.60 -10.96 -21.69
CA LEU A 304 48.22 -10.58 -20.40
C LEU A 304 49.75 -10.54 -20.46
N PHE A 305 50.31 -10.48 -21.67
CA PHE A 305 51.73 -10.44 -21.95
C PHE A 305 52.04 -9.34 -22.95
N LEU A 306 53.28 -8.87 -22.91
CA LEU A 306 53.79 -7.88 -23.85
C LEU A 306 54.27 -8.59 -25.11
N ASP A 307 53.57 -8.38 -26.23
CA ASP A 307 54.05 -8.69 -27.57
C ASP A 307 54.33 -7.36 -28.26
N GLY A 308 55.51 -7.20 -28.89
CA GLY A 308 56.14 -5.90 -29.15
C GLY A 308 55.32 -4.81 -29.87
N GLN A 309 54.20 -5.14 -30.52
CA GLN A 309 53.30 -4.18 -31.18
C GLN A 309 52.05 -3.81 -30.38
N ASP A 310 51.63 -4.60 -29.37
CA ASP A 310 50.30 -4.51 -28.73
C ASP A 310 50.35 -4.09 -27.25
N THR A 311 51.22 -3.12 -26.91
CA THR A 311 51.41 -2.67 -25.51
C THR A 311 50.13 -2.08 -24.90
N THR A 312 49.29 -1.42 -25.69
CA THR A 312 48.01 -0.84 -25.25
C THR A 312 46.97 -1.90 -24.92
N ARG A 313 46.87 -2.95 -25.74
CA ARG A 313 45.99 -4.11 -25.50
C ARG A 313 46.41 -4.88 -24.25
N ALA A 314 47.71 -5.06 -24.06
CA ALA A 314 48.25 -5.69 -22.86
C ALA A 314 47.99 -4.85 -21.60
N ALA A 315 48.19 -3.53 -21.67
CA ALA A 315 47.86 -2.61 -20.57
C ALA A 315 46.37 -2.67 -20.19
N TYR A 316 45.49 -2.77 -21.19
CA TYR A 316 44.06 -2.92 -20.99
C TYR A 316 43.71 -4.25 -20.33
N ALA A 317 44.29 -5.38 -20.78
CA ALA A 317 44.11 -6.68 -20.15
C ALA A 317 44.50 -6.65 -18.65
N VAL A 318 45.66 -6.06 -18.35
CA VAL A 318 46.16 -5.90 -16.96
C VAL A 318 45.16 -5.09 -16.11
N PHE A 319 44.58 -4.02 -16.68
CA PHE A 319 43.54 -3.24 -16.02
C PHE A 319 42.27 -4.07 -15.75
N LEU A 320 41.81 -4.84 -16.73
CA LEU A 320 40.64 -5.72 -16.60
C LEU A 320 40.85 -6.80 -15.54
N LEU A 321 42.05 -7.41 -15.48
CA LEU A 321 42.41 -8.35 -14.42
C LEU A 321 42.29 -7.72 -13.03
N ASN A 322 42.70 -6.46 -12.89
CA ASN A 322 42.51 -5.75 -11.62
C ASN A 322 41.04 -5.46 -11.32
N LYS A 323 40.19 -5.29 -12.34
CA LYS A 323 38.75 -5.12 -12.14
C LYS A 323 38.07 -6.39 -11.64
N ASP A 324 38.51 -7.56 -12.10
CA ASP A 324 38.07 -8.83 -11.52
C ASP A 324 38.54 -8.99 -10.06
N LEU A 325 39.78 -8.61 -9.75
CA LEU A 325 40.27 -8.58 -8.36
C LEU A 325 39.47 -7.62 -7.47
N GLU A 326 39.15 -6.44 -7.99
CA GLU A 326 38.30 -5.46 -7.31
C GLU A 326 36.90 -6.02 -7.05
N GLN A 327 36.32 -6.76 -8.01
CA GLN A 327 35.06 -7.46 -7.81
C GLN A 327 35.14 -8.48 -6.67
N LEU A 328 36.20 -9.29 -6.62
CA LEU A 328 36.39 -10.28 -5.55
C LEU A 328 36.57 -9.61 -4.17
N LEU A 329 37.32 -8.51 -4.10
CA LEU A 329 37.47 -7.73 -2.87
C LEU A 329 36.13 -7.13 -2.42
N ASN A 330 35.36 -6.54 -3.35
CA ASN A 330 34.04 -5.99 -3.07
C ASN A 330 33.05 -7.07 -2.60
N PHE A 331 33.14 -8.29 -3.14
CA PHE A 331 32.32 -9.43 -2.69
C PHE A 331 32.56 -9.78 -1.21
N ILE A 332 33.77 -9.55 -0.69
CA ILE A 332 34.12 -9.78 0.72
C ILE A 332 33.92 -8.50 1.58
N GLY A 333 33.53 -7.39 0.94
CA GLY A 333 33.26 -6.11 1.59
C GLY A 333 34.50 -5.26 1.84
N VAL A 334 35.56 -5.41 1.04
CA VAL A 334 36.80 -4.64 1.15
C VAL A 334 37.02 -3.80 -0.11
N LYS A 335 37.47 -2.55 0.06
CA LYS A 335 37.78 -1.65 -1.06
C LYS A 335 39.17 -1.98 -1.64
N SER A 336 39.29 -1.92 -2.96
CA SER A 336 40.59 -2.10 -3.62
C SER A 336 41.51 -0.89 -3.41
N LEU A 337 42.82 -1.12 -3.48
CA LEU A 337 43.86 -0.07 -3.41
C LEU A 337 44.01 0.71 -4.74
N GLY A 338 43.23 0.36 -5.76
CA GLY A 338 43.23 1.00 -7.08
C GLY A 338 43.67 0.09 -8.24
N PRO A 339 43.53 0.56 -9.50
CA PRO A 339 43.71 -0.23 -10.72
C PRO A 339 45.15 -0.66 -11.04
N ARG A 340 46.14 0.00 -10.45
CA ARG A 340 47.57 -0.25 -10.72
C ARG A 340 48.22 -1.20 -9.71
N HIS A 341 47.48 -1.65 -8.70
CA HIS A 341 48.02 -2.33 -7.52
C HIS A 341 47.61 -3.82 -7.46
N ILE A 342 47.75 -4.54 -8.57
CA ILE A 342 47.30 -5.94 -8.72
C ILE A 342 47.83 -6.85 -7.61
N LEU A 343 49.14 -6.86 -7.38
CA LEU A 343 49.75 -7.71 -6.36
C LEU A 343 49.35 -7.32 -4.94
N ALA A 344 49.18 -6.03 -4.68
CA ALA A 344 48.76 -5.55 -3.37
C ALA A 344 47.28 -5.92 -3.11
N ASN A 345 46.43 -5.79 -4.12
CA ASN A 345 45.02 -6.20 -4.08
C ASN A 345 44.89 -7.71 -3.88
N LEU A 346 45.70 -8.52 -4.56
CA LEU A 346 45.72 -9.98 -4.36
C LEU A 346 46.21 -10.36 -2.95
N LYS A 347 47.27 -9.70 -2.46
CA LYS A 347 47.75 -9.90 -1.10
C LYS A 347 46.70 -9.54 -0.06
N GLU A 348 46.00 -8.42 -0.27
CA GLU A 348 44.92 -7.97 0.59
C GLU A 348 43.74 -8.95 0.59
N LEU A 349 43.40 -9.48 -0.58
CA LEU A 349 42.38 -10.52 -0.74
C LEU A 349 42.72 -11.77 0.07
N PHE A 350 43.97 -12.25 -0.02
CA PHE A 350 44.42 -13.38 0.80
C PHE A 350 44.37 -13.06 2.29
N ARG A 351 44.84 -11.88 2.70
CA ARG A 351 44.85 -11.45 4.11
C ARG A 351 43.46 -11.44 4.72
N VAL A 352 42.48 -10.89 4.00
CA VAL A 352 41.11 -10.75 4.49
C VAL A 352 40.41 -12.11 4.58
N ILE A 353 40.61 -12.99 3.61
CA ILE A 353 39.98 -14.33 3.63
C ILE A 353 40.61 -15.23 4.70
N GLN A 354 41.91 -15.06 4.97
CA GLN A 354 42.62 -15.80 6.00
C GLN A 354 42.37 -15.27 7.42
N SER A 355 41.73 -14.11 7.59
CA SER A 355 41.40 -13.60 8.92
C SER A 355 40.25 -14.39 9.56
N ALA A 356 40.19 -14.36 10.89
CA ALA A 356 39.08 -14.98 11.63
C ALA A 356 37.73 -14.33 11.29
N ASP A 357 37.74 -13.02 11.05
CA ASP A 357 36.55 -12.21 10.72
C ASP A 357 35.81 -12.70 9.47
N TYR A 358 36.49 -13.42 8.56
CA TYR A 358 35.85 -13.97 7.35
C TYR A 358 34.88 -15.11 7.67
N ILE A 359 35.11 -15.87 8.75
CA ILE A 359 34.25 -17.00 9.12
C ILE A 359 32.93 -16.51 9.71
N ASP A 360 32.97 -15.38 10.41
CA ASP A 360 31.82 -14.83 11.13
C ASP A 360 30.97 -13.85 10.29
N LYS A 361 31.40 -13.56 9.06
CA LYS A 361 30.64 -12.83 8.03
C LYS A 361 29.77 -13.78 7.17
#